data_AF-A0A2D8XJH3-F1
#
_entry.id   AF-A0A2D8XJH3-F1
#
_cell.length_a   1.000
_cell.length_b   1.000
_cell.length_c   1.000
_cell.angle_alpha   90.00
_cell.angle_beta   90.00
_cell.angle_gamma   90.00
#
_symmetry.space_group_name_H-M   'P 1'
#
loop_
_entity.id
_entity.type
_entity.pdbx_description
1 polymer ?
#
loop_
_entity_poly.entity_id
_entity_poly.type
_entity_poly.pdbx_seq_one_letter_code
_entity_poly.pdbx_strand_id
1 'polypeptide(L)'
;MVKITYKGETRDIPKRYLPDTLSKADRQKQIKSIFEKKDRPKVKVKPRKSSHTIKFDKLYGDKLDKMKGGRSKRNIAKITGIPYKALDEVYKKGEGAFYSSGSRPNQSADSWARGRMYAYITGGAKVRKADKSITDKYNVKFKH
;
A
#
# COMPACT_ATOMS: atom_id res chain seq x y z
N MET A 1 -12.39 11.00 -9.49
CA MET A 1 -12.41 10.94 -8.01
C MET A 1 -13.88 11.07 -7.56
N VAL A 2 -14.18 11.16 -6.28
CA VAL A 2 -15.53 11.37 -5.71
C VAL A 2 -15.39 12.33 -4.53
N LYS A 3 -16.06 13.48 -4.60
CA LYS A 3 -16.15 14.41 -3.47
C LYS A 3 -17.13 13.84 -2.43
N ILE A 4 -16.68 13.74 -1.19
CA ILE A 4 -17.48 13.27 -0.05
C ILE A 4 -17.32 14.26 1.09
N THR A 5 -18.44 14.59 1.73
CA THR A 5 -18.48 15.39 2.95
C THR A 5 -18.89 14.51 4.12
N TYR A 6 -18.13 14.54 5.22
CA TYR A 6 -18.42 13.81 6.44
C TYR A 6 -18.03 14.66 7.65
N LYS A 7 -18.97 14.89 8.57
CA LYS A 7 -18.78 15.75 9.77
C LYS A 7 -18.18 17.13 9.45
N GLY A 8 -18.62 17.75 8.35
CA GLY A 8 -18.15 19.07 7.91
C GLY A 8 -16.83 19.07 7.12
N GLU A 9 -16.07 17.97 7.10
CA GLU A 9 -14.87 17.84 6.28
C GLU A 9 -15.23 17.34 4.88
N THR A 10 -14.76 18.04 3.84
CA THR A 10 -14.93 17.60 2.44
C THR A 10 -13.61 17.12 1.86
N ARG A 11 -13.60 15.89 1.32
CA ARG A 11 -12.42 15.27 0.72
C ARG A 11 -12.73 14.73 -0.66
N ASP A 12 -11.75 14.83 -1.57
CA ASP A 12 -11.82 14.15 -2.86
C ASP A 12 -11.15 12.77 -2.76
N ILE A 13 -11.95 11.71 -2.91
CA ILE A 13 -11.54 10.32 -2.66
C ILE A 13 -11.48 9.55 -3.99
N PRO A 14 -10.45 8.71 -4.23
CA PRO A 14 -10.43 7.84 -5.41
C PRO A 14 -11.67 6.93 -5.47
N LYS A 15 -12.35 6.86 -6.63
CA LYS A 15 -13.52 5.97 -6.85
C LYS A 15 -13.27 4.53 -6.36
N ARG A 16 -12.06 4.01 -6.58
CA ARG A 16 -11.63 2.69 -6.12
C ARG A 16 -11.68 2.47 -4.59
N TYR A 17 -11.75 3.51 -3.77
CA TYR A 17 -11.88 3.40 -2.31
C TYR A 17 -13.33 3.35 -1.87
N LEU A 18 -14.25 3.78 -2.74
CA LEU A 18 -15.70 3.74 -2.56
C LEU A 18 -16.33 3.12 -3.81
N PRO A 19 -16.05 1.83 -4.11
CA PRO A 19 -16.58 1.20 -5.31
C PRO A 19 -18.11 1.17 -5.29
N ASP A 20 -18.72 1.34 -6.48
CA ASP A 20 -20.18 1.42 -6.65
C ASP A 20 -20.89 0.11 -6.29
N THR A 21 -20.14 -0.99 -6.16
CA THR A 21 -20.62 -2.30 -5.71
C THR A 21 -20.88 -2.36 -4.20
N LEU A 22 -20.52 -1.33 -3.42
CA LEU A 22 -20.80 -1.31 -1.99
C LEU A 22 -22.28 -1.08 -1.73
N SER A 23 -22.84 -1.83 -0.77
CA SER A 23 -24.16 -1.50 -0.21
C SER A 23 -24.13 -0.09 0.40
N LYS A 24 -25.31 0.56 0.50
CA LYS A 24 -25.42 1.89 1.12
C LYS A 24 -24.82 1.91 2.54
N ALA A 25 -25.08 0.86 3.31
CA ALA A 25 -24.54 0.70 4.67
C ALA A 25 -23.01 0.52 4.69
N ASP A 26 -22.45 -0.34 3.83
CA ASP A 26 -21.01 -0.57 3.77
C ASP A 26 -20.25 0.66 3.25
N ARG A 27 -20.87 1.40 2.33
CA ARG A 27 -20.33 2.67 1.84
C ARG A 27 -20.21 3.69 2.97
N GLN A 28 -21.21 3.81 3.84
CA GLN A 28 -21.14 4.67 5.02
C GLN A 28 -20.06 4.23 6.01
N LYS A 29 -19.95 2.92 6.29
CA LYS A 29 -18.87 2.37 7.14
C LYS A 29 -17.48 2.68 6.57
N GLN A 30 -17.31 2.52 5.26
CA GLN A 30 -16.07 2.81 4.57
C GLN A 30 -15.73 4.31 4.65
N ILE A 31 -16.69 5.20 4.40
CA ILE A 31 -16.52 6.64 4.56
C ILE A 31 -16.10 6.98 5.99
N LYS A 32 -16.85 6.51 7.00
CA LYS A 32 -16.52 6.73 8.41
C LYS A 32 -15.08 6.30 8.72
N SER A 33 -14.67 5.11 8.27
CA SER A 33 -13.30 4.64 8.48
C SER A 33 -12.24 5.55 7.85
N ILE A 34 -12.50 6.16 6.69
CA ILE A 34 -11.54 7.00 5.96
C ILE A 34 -11.35 8.33 6.68
N PHE A 35 -12.45 8.96 7.09
CA PHE A 35 -12.40 10.24 7.79
C PHE A 35 -11.89 10.10 9.23
N GLU A 36 -12.32 9.07 9.95
CA GLU A 36 -11.88 8.82 11.33
C GLU A 36 -10.50 8.13 11.43
N LYS A 37 -9.81 7.92 10.30
CA LYS A 37 -8.48 7.28 10.24
C LYS A 37 -8.42 5.91 10.95
N LYS A 38 -9.48 5.11 10.78
CA LYS A 38 -9.61 3.75 11.35
C LYS A 38 -9.34 2.67 10.31
N ASP A 39 -9.20 1.44 10.79
CA ASP A 39 -9.09 0.26 9.94
C ASP A 39 -10.32 0.09 9.03
N ARG A 40 -10.09 -0.52 7.87
CA ARG A 40 -11.12 -0.64 6.84
C ARG A 40 -12.11 -1.74 7.21
N PRO A 41 -13.42 -1.49 7.08
CA PRO A 41 -14.43 -2.51 7.33
C PRO A 41 -14.25 -3.72 6.40
N LYS A 42 -14.63 -4.89 6.90
CA LYS A 42 -14.78 -6.10 6.11
C LYS A 42 -16.14 -6.08 5.42
N VAL A 43 -16.13 -6.13 4.10
CA VAL A 43 -17.30 -5.97 3.22
C VAL A 43 -17.24 -6.98 2.07
N LYS A 44 -18.38 -7.24 1.42
CA LYS A 44 -18.49 -8.20 0.31
C LYS A 44 -17.95 -7.67 -1.03
N VAL A 45 -16.74 -7.12 -1.01
CA VAL A 45 -16.01 -6.65 -2.21
C VAL A 45 -14.81 -7.55 -2.46
N LYS A 46 -14.69 -8.04 -3.70
CA LYS A 46 -13.59 -8.93 -4.08
C LYS A 46 -12.23 -8.25 -3.87
N PRO A 47 -11.30 -8.84 -3.09
CA PRO A 47 -9.96 -8.29 -2.93
C PRO A 47 -9.19 -8.35 -4.25
N ARG A 48 -8.39 -7.33 -4.53
CA ARG A 48 -7.56 -7.25 -5.73
C ARG A 48 -6.10 -6.96 -5.36
N LYS A 49 -5.20 -7.89 -5.71
CA LYS A 49 -3.76 -7.68 -5.64
C LYS A 49 -3.32 -6.62 -6.66
N SER A 50 -2.30 -5.84 -6.31
CA SER A 50 -1.72 -4.88 -7.25
C SER A 50 -0.87 -5.60 -8.30
N SER A 51 -0.72 -5.01 -9.49
CA SER A 51 0.20 -5.53 -10.53
C SER A 51 1.64 -5.63 -10.01
N HIS A 52 2.07 -4.66 -9.20
CA HIS A 52 3.38 -4.69 -8.56
C HIS A 52 3.54 -5.81 -7.53
N THR A 53 2.48 -6.15 -6.79
CA THR A 53 2.48 -7.30 -5.89
C THR A 53 2.65 -8.59 -6.69
N ILE A 54 1.90 -8.74 -7.79
CA ILE A 54 2.01 -9.92 -8.66
C ILE A 54 3.42 -9.99 -9.29
N LYS A 55 3.96 -8.87 -9.78
CA LYS A 55 5.31 -8.79 -10.34
C LYS A 55 6.38 -9.14 -9.28
N PHE A 56 6.22 -8.63 -8.07
CA PHE A 56 7.13 -8.94 -6.96
C PHE A 56 7.08 -10.43 -6.60
N ASP A 57 5.88 -11.01 -6.46
CA ASP A 57 5.68 -12.43 -6.18
C ASP A 57 6.35 -13.29 -7.27
N LYS A 58 6.20 -12.93 -8.55
CA LYS A 58 6.87 -13.63 -9.66
C LYS A 58 8.40 -13.56 -9.62
N LEU A 59 8.96 -12.42 -9.23
CA LEU A 59 10.41 -12.21 -9.22
C LEU A 59 11.10 -12.83 -7.99
N TYR A 60 10.42 -12.78 -6.84
CA TYR A 60 11.06 -12.98 -5.54
C TYR A 60 10.25 -13.87 -4.58
N GLY A 61 8.98 -14.17 -4.88
CA GLY A 61 8.06 -14.88 -3.98
C GLY A 61 8.58 -16.24 -3.53
N ASP A 62 8.88 -17.13 -4.48
CA ASP A 62 9.34 -18.49 -4.18
C ASP A 62 10.65 -18.50 -3.39
N LYS A 63 11.56 -17.58 -3.71
CA LYS A 63 12.84 -17.45 -2.99
C LYS A 63 12.60 -17.00 -1.55
N LEU A 64 11.73 -16.03 -1.33
CA LEU A 64 11.41 -15.52 0.00
C LEU A 64 10.65 -16.54 0.84
N ASP A 65 9.73 -17.31 0.25
CA ASP A 65 8.94 -18.30 0.97
C ASP A 65 9.79 -19.47 1.48
N LYS A 66 10.88 -19.80 0.77
CA LYS A 66 11.87 -20.81 1.19
C LYS A 66 12.86 -20.30 2.25
N MET A 67 12.97 -18.99 2.48
CA MET A 67 13.89 -18.44 3.47
C MET A 67 13.32 -18.55 4.88
N LYS A 68 14.17 -18.84 5.87
CA LYS A 68 13.80 -18.69 7.29
C LYS A 68 13.36 -17.25 7.56
N GLY A 69 12.18 -17.09 8.16
CA GLY A 69 11.56 -15.77 8.38
C GLY A 69 10.81 -15.20 7.16
N GLY A 70 10.67 -15.98 6.07
CA GLY A 70 9.76 -15.71 4.95
C GLY A 70 9.94 -14.33 4.32
N ARG A 71 8.81 -13.67 4.03
CA ARG A 71 8.72 -12.32 3.44
C ARG A 71 8.96 -11.19 4.46
N SER A 72 9.96 -11.32 5.32
CA SER A 72 10.39 -10.25 6.23
C SER A 72 11.06 -9.11 5.46
N LYS A 73 10.97 -7.87 5.98
CA LYS A 73 11.65 -6.71 5.37
C LYS A 73 13.18 -6.91 5.26
N ARG A 74 13.79 -7.65 6.20
CA ARG A 74 15.22 -7.99 6.15
C ARG A 74 15.54 -8.94 5.00
N ASN A 75 14.74 -10.00 4.81
CA ASN A 75 14.91 -10.91 3.68
C ASN A 75 14.71 -10.18 2.35
N ILE A 76 13.68 -9.34 2.26
CA ILE A 76 13.41 -8.53 1.07
C ILE A 76 14.57 -7.56 0.77
N ALA A 77 15.15 -6.90 1.78
CA ALA A 77 16.34 -6.06 1.60
C ALA A 77 17.51 -6.88 1.04
N LYS A 78 17.76 -8.07 1.61
CA LYS A 78 18.84 -8.97 1.17
C LYS A 78 18.73 -9.39 -0.30
N ILE A 79 17.56 -9.88 -0.72
CA ILE A 79 17.36 -10.35 -2.11
C ILE A 79 17.31 -9.20 -3.13
N THR A 80 16.68 -8.09 -2.78
CA THR A 80 16.56 -6.95 -3.70
C THR A 80 17.86 -6.13 -3.78
N GLY A 81 18.71 -6.17 -2.74
CA GLY A 81 19.88 -5.33 -2.61
C GLY A 81 19.55 -3.90 -2.17
N ILE A 82 18.29 -3.59 -1.87
CA ILE A 82 17.88 -2.26 -1.42
C ILE A 82 18.12 -2.18 0.09
N PRO A 83 18.72 -1.08 0.60
CA PRO A 83 18.95 -0.88 2.02
C PRO A 83 17.69 -1.09 2.86
N TYR A 84 17.80 -1.85 3.95
CA TYR A 84 16.68 -2.14 4.85
C TYR A 84 16.00 -0.86 5.34
N LYS A 85 16.78 0.17 5.72
CA LYS A 85 16.25 1.45 6.21
C LYS A 85 15.38 2.15 5.15
N ALA A 86 15.76 2.08 3.87
CA ALA A 86 14.97 2.63 2.78
C ALA A 86 13.63 1.89 2.63
N LEU A 87 13.65 0.55 2.64
CA LEU A 87 12.42 -0.25 2.56
C LEU A 87 11.52 -0.03 3.79
N ASP A 88 12.08 0.09 4.98
CA ASP A 88 11.36 0.37 6.21
C ASP A 88 10.67 1.75 6.18
N GLU A 89 11.36 2.78 5.68
CA GLU A 89 10.80 4.12 5.55
C GLU A 89 9.68 4.18 4.50
N VAL A 90 9.86 3.54 3.34
CA VAL A 90 8.81 3.39 2.32
C VAL A 90 7.61 2.64 2.88
N TYR A 91 7.85 1.56 3.62
CA TYR A 91 6.80 0.76 4.26
C TYR A 91 6.00 1.61 5.26
N LYS A 92 6.66 2.31 6.18
CA LYS A 92 6.02 3.21 7.17
C LYS A 92 5.21 4.33 6.51
N LYS A 93 5.72 4.91 5.42
CA LYS A 93 4.99 5.91 4.63
C LYS A 93 3.75 5.31 3.97
N GLY A 94 3.80 4.04 3.59
CA GLY A 94 2.64 3.27 3.15
C GLY A 94 1.58 3.12 4.25
N GLU A 95 1.98 2.75 5.47
CA GLU A 95 1.07 2.65 6.63
C GLU A 95 0.45 4.01 6.95
N GLY A 96 1.23 5.08 6.96
CA GLY A 96 0.72 6.43 7.16
C GLY A 96 -0.31 6.82 6.09
N ALA A 97 -0.02 6.54 4.81
CA ALA A 97 -0.93 6.82 3.71
C ALA A 97 -2.24 6.02 3.77
N PHE A 98 -2.22 4.81 4.35
CA PHE A 98 -3.41 4.00 4.55
C PHE A 98 -4.43 4.73 5.44
N TYR A 99 -3.98 5.40 6.50
CA TYR A 99 -4.84 6.12 7.43
C TYR A 99 -5.14 7.55 6.96
N SER A 100 -4.12 8.29 6.50
CA SER A 100 -4.26 9.70 6.14
C SER A 100 -5.04 9.89 4.84
N SER A 101 -4.62 9.26 3.74
CA SER A 101 -5.23 9.38 2.41
C SER A 101 -6.41 8.42 2.20
N GLY A 102 -6.58 7.45 3.10
CA GLY A 102 -7.53 6.36 2.96
C GLY A 102 -7.02 5.23 2.08
N SER A 103 -7.79 4.15 2.03
CA SER A 103 -7.48 2.96 1.24
C SER A 103 -8.75 2.25 0.80
N ARG A 104 -8.61 1.18 0.02
CA ARG A 104 -9.73 0.37 -0.45
C ARG A 104 -10.38 -0.40 0.70
N PRO A 105 -11.66 -0.77 0.61
CA PRO A 105 -12.26 -1.69 1.57
C PRO A 105 -11.46 -3.00 1.67
N ASN A 106 -11.61 -3.71 2.80
CA ASN A 106 -10.92 -4.97 3.10
C ASN A 106 -9.39 -4.93 3.25
N GLN A 107 -8.74 -3.78 3.02
CA GLN A 107 -7.29 -3.63 3.16
C GLN A 107 -6.85 -3.46 4.62
N SER A 108 -5.66 -3.96 4.95
CA SER A 108 -4.92 -3.64 6.18
C SER A 108 -3.80 -2.64 5.89
N ALA A 109 -3.32 -1.96 6.94
CA ALA A 109 -2.15 -1.08 6.85
C ALA A 109 -0.92 -1.84 6.32
N ASP A 110 -0.65 -3.05 6.82
CA ASP A 110 0.46 -3.89 6.36
C ASP A 110 0.35 -4.24 4.86
N SER A 111 -0.82 -4.71 4.41
CA SER A 111 -0.99 -5.07 2.99
C SER A 111 -0.82 -3.87 2.07
N TRP A 112 -1.30 -2.70 2.52
CA TRP A 112 -1.14 -1.44 1.80
C TRP A 112 0.32 -0.98 1.72
N ALA A 113 1.02 -1.06 2.84
CA ALA A 113 2.44 -0.75 2.95
C ALA A 113 3.32 -1.67 2.12
N ARG A 114 3.04 -2.98 2.14
CA ARG A 114 3.69 -3.96 1.25
C ARG A 114 3.44 -3.65 -0.21
N GLY A 115 2.20 -3.33 -0.60
CA GLY A 115 1.88 -2.94 -1.96
C GLY A 115 2.71 -1.74 -2.45
N ARG A 116 2.89 -0.71 -1.60
CA ARG A 116 3.77 0.43 -1.87
C ARG A 116 5.23 0.00 -1.99
N MET A 117 5.74 -0.76 -1.02
CA MET A 117 7.12 -1.25 -1.02
C MET A 117 7.43 -2.10 -2.25
N TYR A 118 6.52 -2.98 -2.66
CA TYR A 118 6.68 -3.79 -3.89
C TYR A 118 6.66 -2.95 -5.15
N ALA A 119 5.81 -1.90 -5.21
CA ALA A 119 5.86 -0.95 -6.31
C ALA A 119 7.20 -0.18 -6.35
N TYR A 120 7.72 0.24 -5.21
CA TYR A 120 9.03 0.89 -5.11
C TYR A 120 10.16 -0.02 -5.64
N ILE A 121 10.15 -1.30 -5.26
CA ILE A 121 11.13 -2.31 -5.70
C ILE A 121 11.01 -2.59 -7.21
N THR A 122 9.79 -2.76 -7.73
CA THR A 122 9.55 -3.34 -9.07
C THR A 122 9.39 -2.33 -10.22
N GLY A 123 9.70 -1.05 -10.00
CA GLY A 123 9.67 -0.02 -11.07
C GLY A 123 8.43 0.86 -11.09
N GLY A 124 7.70 0.98 -9.98
CA GLY A 124 6.52 1.84 -9.88
C GLY A 124 6.88 3.33 -9.94
N ALA A 125 6.85 3.93 -11.13
CA ALA A 125 7.27 5.31 -11.38
C ALA A 125 6.63 6.33 -10.42
N LYS A 126 5.31 6.24 -10.17
CA LYS A 126 4.61 7.15 -9.24
C LYS A 126 5.11 7.01 -7.81
N VAL A 127 5.41 5.79 -7.36
CA VAL A 127 5.90 5.54 -6.00
C VAL A 127 7.34 6.02 -5.86
N ARG A 128 8.22 5.68 -6.81
CA ARG A 128 9.61 6.15 -6.82
C ARG A 128 9.70 7.67 -6.89
N LYS A 129 8.88 8.33 -7.71
CA LYS A 129 8.78 9.80 -7.73
C LYS A 129 8.37 10.37 -6.37
N ALA A 130 7.36 9.78 -5.73
CA ALA A 130 6.90 10.22 -4.42
C ALA A 130 7.89 9.92 -3.27
N ASP A 131 8.79 8.96 -3.46
CA ASP A 131 9.79 8.50 -2.49
C ASP A 131 11.22 8.80 -2.95
N LYS A 132 11.40 9.79 -3.83
CA LYS A 132 12.72 10.20 -4.34
C LYS A 132 13.66 10.61 -3.21
N SER A 133 13.16 11.34 -2.22
CA SER A 133 13.97 11.72 -1.05
C SER A 133 14.53 10.51 -0.28
N ILE A 134 13.76 9.41 -0.19
CA ILE A 134 14.21 8.16 0.44
C ILE A 134 15.25 7.47 -0.44
N THR A 135 15.04 7.50 -1.76
CA THR A 135 15.99 6.97 -2.76
C THR A 135 17.35 7.65 -2.59
N ASP A 136 17.35 8.98 -2.58
CA ASP A 136 18.54 9.82 -2.50
C ASP A 136 19.24 9.64 -1.12
N LYS A 137 18.47 9.73 -0.03
CA LYS A 137 18.96 9.60 1.36
C LYS A 137 19.71 8.30 1.63
N TYR A 138 19.30 7.20 1.01
CA TYR A 138 19.91 5.88 1.21
C TYR A 138 20.69 5.37 0.00
N ASN A 139 20.93 6.22 -1.00
CA ASN A 139 21.63 5.88 -2.24
C ASN A 139 21.11 4.56 -2.86
N VAL A 140 19.80 4.45 -3.00
CA VAL A 140 19.14 3.22 -3.44
C VAL A 140 19.46 2.95 -4.91
N LYS A 141 20.04 1.77 -5.18
CA LYS A 141 20.27 1.27 -6.53
C LYS A 141 19.17 0.27 -6.91
N PHE A 142 18.37 0.60 -7.91
CA PHE A 142 17.32 -0.28 -8.39
C PHE A 142 17.85 -1.28 -9.42
N LYS A 143 17.33 -2.51 -9.38
CA LYS A 143 17.61 -3.56 -10.38
C LYS A 143 16.66 -3.53 -11.57
N HIS A 144 15.55 -2.79 -11.46
CA HIS A 144 14.44 -2.68 -12.42
C HIS A 144 13.99 -1.24 -12.55
#